data_AF-A0A0S4MMG1-F1
#
_entry.id   AF-A0A0S4MMG1-F1
#
_cell.length_a   1.000
_cell.length_b   1.000
_cell.length_c   1.000
_cell.angle_alpha   90.00
_cell.angle_beta   90.00
_cell.angle_gamma   90.00
#
_symmetry.space_group_name_H-M   'P 1'
#
loop_
_entity.id
_entity.type
_entity.pdbx_description
1 polymer ?
#
loop_
_entity_poly.entity_id
_entity_poly.type
_entity_poly.pdbx_seq_one_letter_code
_entity_poly.pdbx_strand_id
1 'polypeptide(L)'
;MYSEFMETFGLQNQLDRHLMEFHDVPLKCRECLMNFSSKKLLDAHFSLNHGDGVINYCNECERLFSSVTSLRRHDRVVHQKVRPHVCAHCNKAFGQSSSLKIHLQRMHPGADSA
;
A
#
# COMPACT_ATOMS: atom_id res chain seq x y z
N MET A 1 13.97 24.43 20.74
CA MET A 1 14.33 23.52 19.62
C MET A 1 13.25 22.47 19.32
N TYR A 2 13.03 21.41 20.12
CA TYR A 2 11.93 20.47 19.86
C TYR A 2 10.53 21.08 20.05
N SER A 3 10.35 22.00 21.01
CA SER A 3 9.06 22.68 21.25
C SER A 3 8.64 23.59 20.09
N GLU A 4 9.54 24.46 19.61
CA GLU A 4 9.32 25.30 18.42
C GLU A 4 9.05 24.46 17.17
N PHE A 5 9.70 23.32 17.03
CA PHE A 5 9.47 22.41 15.90
C PHE A 5 8.05 21.81 15.93
N MET A 6 7.54 21.47 17.11
CA MET A 6 6.17 21.00 17.26
C MET A 6 5.13 22.11 17.06
N GLU A 7 5.43 23.34 17.49
CA GLU A 7 4.58 24.51 17.24
C GLU A 7 4.49 24.88 15.76
N THR A 8 5.62 24.90 15.05
CA THR A 8 5.68 25.17 13.60
C THR A 8 4.93 24.09 12.79
N PHE A 9 5.10 22.82 13.14
CA PHE A 9 4.32 21.73 12.54
C PHE A 9 2.82 21.85 12.84
N GLY A 10 2.46 22.26 14.06
CA GLY A 10 1.08 22.52 14.46
C GLY A 10 0.41 23.62 13.63
N LEU A 11 1.12 24.73 13.39
CA LEU A 11 0.63 25.85 12.60
C LEU A 11 0.45 25.48 11.11
N GLN A 12 1.39 24.74 10.52
CA GLN A 12 1.28 24.27 9.14
C GLN A 12 0.05 23.38 8.93
N ASN A 13 -0.21 22.46 9.86
CA ASN A 13 -1.39 21.59 9.80
C ASN A 13 -2.71 22.36 9.88
N GLN A 14 -2.74 23.45 10.66
CA GLN A 14 -3.93 24.31 10.75
C GLN A 14 -4.17 25.07 9.44
N LEU A 15 -3.10 25.58 8.82
CA LEU A 15 -3.17 26.27 7.53
C LEU A 15 -3.61 25.34 6.41
N ASP A 16 -3.03 24.14 6.32
CA ASP A 16 -3.37 23.10 5.33
C ASP A 16 -4.88 22.78 5.37
N ARG A 17 -5.43 22.59 6.58
CA ARG A 17 -6.85 22.32 6.78
C ARG A 17 -7.72 23.51 6.38
N HIS A 18 -7.34 24.73 6.79
CA HIS A 18 -8.09 25.94 6.45
C HIS A 18 -8.15 26.16 4.92
N LEU A 19 -7.04 26.00 4.22
CA LEU A 19 -6.95 26.16 2.76
C LEU A 19 -7.79 25.10 2.03
N MET A 20 -7.83 23.88 2.53
CA MET A 20 -8.64 22.81 1.96
C MET A 20 -10.15 23.01 2.21
N GLU A 21 -10.55 23.38 3.43
CA GLU A 21 -11.96 23.49 3.82
C GLU A 21 -12.65 24.76 3.31
N PHE A 22 -11.94 25.89 3.31
CA PHE A 22 -12.54 27.20 3.04
C PHE A 22 -12.16 27.78 1.68
N HIS A 23 -11.10 27.26 1.05
CA HIS A 23 -10.58 27.79 -0.21
C HIS A 23 -10.49 26.75 -1.33
N ASP A 24 -10.90 25.50 -1.09
CA ASP A 24 -10.81 24.36 -2.04
C ASP A 24 -9.40 24.20 -2.64
N VAL A 25 -8.38 24.57 -1.87
CA VAL A 25 -6.99 24.47 -2.29
C VAL A 25 -6.49 23.06 -1.94
N PRO A 26 -6.10 22.24 -2.93
CA PRO A 26 -5.59 20.91 -2.67
C PRO A 26 -4.23 20.96 -1.97
N LEU A 27 -3.97 19.96 -1.13
CA LEU A 27 -2.68 19.85 -0.45
C LEU A 27 -1.61 19.37 -1.43
N LYS A 28 -0.43 19.99 -1.37
CA LYS A 28 0.63 19.76 -2.36
C LYS A 28 1.83 19.04 -1.76
N CYS A 29 2.32 18.00 -2.45
CA CYS A 29 3.59 17.38 -2.09
C CYS A 29 4.74 18.35 -2.34
N ARG A 30 5.56 18.58 -1.31
CA ARG A 30 6.70 19.50 -1.36
C ARG A 30 7.86 19.05 -2.25
N GLU A 31 7.95 17.76 -2.58
CA GLU A 31 9.06 17.20 -3.39
C GLU A 31 8.68 17.03 -4.87
N CYS A 32 7.45 16.59 -5.17
CA CYS A 32 7.02 16.34 -6.56
C CYS A 32 5.83 17.18 -7.02
N LEU A 33 5.31 18.08 -6.17
CA LEU A 33 4.25 19.03 -6.48
C LEU A 33 2.89 18.40 -6.85
N MET A 34 2.69 17.10 -6.60
CA MET A 34 1.39 16.45 -6.76
C MET A 34 0.35 16.97 -5.76
N ASN A 35 -0.91 17.03 -6.21
CA ASN A 35 -2.06 17.50 -5.44
C ASN A 35 -2.80 16.33 -4.76
N PHE A 36 -3.30 16.55 -3.56
CA PHE A 36 -4.02 15.57 -2.74
C PHE A 36 -5.25 16.19 -2.09
N SER A 37 -6.32 15.41 -2.04
CA SER A 37 -7.61 15.81 -1.45
C SER A 37 -7.72 15.58 0.06
N SER A 38 -6.66 15.07 0.71
CA SER A 38 -6.60 15.02 2.17
C SER A 38 -5.16 14.89 2.67
N LYS A 39 -4.94 15.33 3.91
CA LYS A 39 -3.64 15.24 4.57
C LYS A 39 -3.15 13.79 4.69
N LYS A 40 -4.04 12.85 5.02
CA LYS A 40 -3.71 11.41 5.12
C LYS A 40 -3.15 10.84 3.80
N LEU A 41 -3.70 11.26 2.66
CA LEU A 41 -3.21 10.82 1.35
C LEU A 41 -1.85 11.44 1.02
N LEU A 42 -1.67 12.73 1.34
CA LEU A 42 -0.39 13.40 1.19
C LEU A 42 0.70 12.77 2.08
N ASP A 43 0.41 12.51 3.35
CA ASP A 43 1.36 11.89 4.30
C ASP A 43 1.75 10.47 3.86
N ALA A 44 0.79 9.68 3.38
CA ALA A 44 1.04 8.35 2.83
C ALA A 44 1.88 8.41 1.54
N HIS A 45 1.54 9.34 0.63
CA HIS A 45 2.32 9.56 -0.58
C HIS A 45 3.75 9.99 -0.25
N PHE A 46 3.92 10.99 0.60
CA PHE A 46 5.22 11.50 1.00
C PHE A 46 6.03 10.35 1.62
N SER A 47 5.48 9.63 2.61
CA SER A 47 6.16 8.49 3.24
C SER A 47 6.61 7.42 2.23
N LEU A 48 5.77 7.08 1.24
CA LEU A 48 6.07 6.02 0.27
C LEU A 48 7.02 6.43 -0.85
N ASN A 49 7.10 7.72 -1.20
CA ASN A 49 7.78 8.19 -2.42
C ASN A 49 8.93 9.17 -2.15
N HIS A 50 8.94 9.83 -1.01
CA HIS A 50 9.81 10.99 -0.74
C HIS A 50 10.36 11.06 0.69
N GLY A 51 9.70 10.42 1.64
CA GLY A 51 10.15 10.27 3.01
C GLY A 51 11.00 9.02 3.20
N ASP A 52 11.36 8.78 4.45
CA ASP A 52 12.05 7.60 4.96
C ASP A 52 11.13 6.38 5.15
N GLY A 53 9.89 6.42 4.61
CA GLY A 53 8.88 5.40 4.82
C GLY A 53 9.45 4.03 4.52
N VAL A 54 9.56 3.21 5.58
CA VAL A 54 10.36 1.98 5.60
C VAL A 54 10.03 1.13 4.38
N ILE A 55 10.90 1.22 3.37
CA ILE A 55 10.80 0.42 2.17
C ILE A 55 11.25 -0.97 2.56
N ASN A 56 10.32 -1.90 2.56
CA ASN A 56 10.63 -3.28 2.84
C ASN A 56 11.15 -3.88 1.54
N TYR A 57 12.41 -4.30 1.53
CA TYR A 57 13.01 -4.90 0.35
C TYR A 57 13.22 -6.39 0.56
N CYS A 58 13.16 -7.16 -0.52
CA CYS A 58 13.50 -8.57 -0.48
C CYS A 58 15.02 -8.73 -0.52
N ASN A 59 15.61 -9.40 0.46
CA ASN A 59 17.06 -9.63 0.48
C ASN A 59 17.56 -10.53 -0.68
N GLU A 60 16.69 -11.34 -1.29
CA GLU A 60 17.09 -12.25 -2.38
C GLU A 60 17.01 -11.62 -3.78
N CYS A 61 16.15 -10.62 -4.00
CA CYS A 61 15.95 -10.01 -5.32
C CYS A 61 15.82 -8.48 -5.33
N GLU A 62 16.05 -7.85 -4.18
CA GLU A 62 16.08 -6.40 -3.97
C GLU A 62 14.78 -5.66 -4.34
N ARG A 63 13.71 -6.41 -4.60
CA ARG A 63 12.40 -5.83 -4.94
C ARG A 63 11.83 -5.08 -3.73
N LEU A 64 11.31 -3.89 -4.01
CA LEU A 64 10.75 -2.98 -3.01
C LEU A 64 9.25 -3.23 -2.78
N PHE A 65 8.81 -3.06 -1.54
CA PHE A 65 7.43 -3.27 -1.09
C PHE A 65 6.99 -2.14 -0.15
N SER A 66 5.75 -1.71 -0.34
CA SER A 66 5.09 -0.69 0.50
C SER A 66 4.65 -1.21 1.87
N SER A 67 4.79 -2.51 2.14
CA SER A 67 4.48 -3.09 3.45
C SER A 67 5.23 -4.39 3.75
N VAL A 68 5.44 -4.69 5.03
CA VAL A 68 6.01 -5.97 5.49
C VAL A 68 5.14 -7.16 5.06
N THR A 69 3.81 -7.02 5.08
CA THR A 69 2.88 -8.08 4.68
C THR A 69 3.00 -8.43 3.20
N SER A 70 3.20 -7.43 2.34
CA SER A 70 3.40 -7.66 0.91
C SER A 70 4.77 -8.28 0.62
N LEU A 71 5.83 -7.88 1.32
CA LEU A 71 7.15 -8.53 1.26
C LEU A 71 7.07 -10.00 1.70
N ARG A 72 6.48 -10.31 2.86
CA ARG A 72 6.35 -11.70 3.35
C ARG A 72 5.57 -12.59 2.39
N ARG A 73 4.50 -12.06 1.79
CA ARG A 73 3.74 -12.78 0.77
C ARG A 73 4.58 -13.02 -0.48
N HIS A 74 5.33 -12.02 -0.95
CA HIS A 74 6.25 -12.16 -2.06
C HIS A 74 7.26 -13.28 -1.78
N ASP A 75 7.93 -13.23 -0.64
CA ASP A 75 8.93 -14.21 -0.24
C ASP A 75 8.39 -15.65 -0.29
N ARG A 76 7.24 -15.84 0.38
CA ARG A 76 6.54 -17.13 0.42
C ARG A 76 6.18 -17.66 -0.96
N VAL A 77 5.68 -16.82 -1.87
CA VAL A 77 5.17 -17.26 -3.18
C VAL A 77 6.29 -17.38 -4.23
N VAL A 78 7.27 -16.48 -4.18
CA VAL A 78 8.29 -16.34 -5.22
C VAL A 78 9.56 -17.09 -4.88
N HIS A 79 10.04 -17.03 -3.64
CA HIS A 79 11.30 -17.63 -3.23
C HIS A 79 11.07 -19.03 -2.66
N GLN A 80 10.14 -19.16 -1.70
CA GLN A 80 9.80 -20.45 -1.09
C GLN A 80 8.85 -21.32 -1.94
N LYS A 81 8.30 -20.76 -3.03
CA LYS A 81 7.33 -21.42 -3.93
C LYS A 81 6.09 -22.00 -3.23
N VAL A 82 5.74 -21.51 -2.05
CA VAL A 82 4.59 -21.99 -1.27
C VAL A 82 3.30 -21.43 -1.86
N ARG A 83 2.34 -22.33 -2.11
CA ARG A 83 1.04 -22.03 -2.72
C ARG A 83 -0.08 -22.62 -1.87
N PRO A 84 -0.54 -21.92 -0.82
CA PRO A 84 -1.47 -22.49 0.15
C PRO A 84 -2.90 -22.65 -0.36
N HIS A 85 -3.26 -21.99 -1.46
CA HIS A 85 -4.63 -21.98 -1.96
C HIS A 85 -4.78 -23.03 -3.03
N VAL A 86 -5.31 -24.20 -2.67
CA VAL A 86 -5.49 -25.33 -3.58
C VAL A 86 -6.92 -25.37 -4.09
N CYS A 87 -7.10 -25.53 -5.39
CA CYS A 87 -8.41 -25.79 -5.99
C CYS A 87 -8.86 -27.21 -5.64
N ALA A 88 -10.00 -27.36 -4.96
CA ALA A 88 -10.54 -28.67 -4.59
C ALA A 88 -10.99 -29.52 -5.80
N HIS A 89 -11.27 -28.89 -6.95
CA HIS A 89 -11.76 -29.59 -8.15
C HIS A 89 -10.63 -30.14 -9.03
N CYS A 90 -9.49 -29.47 -9.11
CA CYS A 90 -8.39 -29.86 -10.01
C CYS A 90 -7.01 -29.89 -9.34
N ASN A 91 -6.94 -29.70 -8.02
CA ASN A 91 -5.73 -29.69 -7.20
C ASN A 91 -4.66 -28.65 -7.59
N LYS A 92 -5.01 -27.69 -8.46
CA LYS A 92 -4.09 -26.62 -8.85
C LYS A 92 -3.88 -25.65 -7.70
N ALA A 93 -2.62 -25.34 -7.39
CA ALA A 93 -2.24 -24.49 -6.26
C ALA A 93 -1.90 -23.04 -6.67
N PHE A 94 -2.32 -22.09 -5.85
CA PHE A 94 -2.17 -20.64 -6.06
C PHE A 94 -1.49 -19.98 -4.87
N GLY A 95 -0.67 -18.96 -5.16
CA GLY A 95 0.01 -18.16 -4.14
C GLY A 95 -0.90 -17.16 -3.42
N GLN A 96 -2.09 -16.87 -3.96
CA GLN A 96 -3.05 -15.92 -3.40
C GLN A 96 -4.49 -16.44 -3.57
N SER A 97 -5.34 -16.13 -2.59
CA SER A 97 -6.76 -16.49 -2.60
C SER A 97 -7.52 -15.84 -3.76
N SER A 98 -7.21 -14.58 -4.09
CA SER A 98 -7.78 -13.88 -5.23
C SER A 98 -7.51 -14.60 -6.56
N SER A 99 -6.31 -15.15 -6.73
CA SER A 99 -5.97 -15.95 -7.91
C SER A 99 -6.74 -17.27 -7.97
N LEU A 100 -6.95 -17.94 -6.83
CA LEU A 100 -7.81 -19.13 -6.76
C LEU A 100 -9.26 -18.78 -7.11
N LYS A 101 -9.81 -17.69 -6.56
CA LYS A 101 -11.17 -17.24 -6.86
C LYS A 101 -11.37 -17.00 -8.36
N ILE A 102 -10.47 -16.23 -8.99
CA ILE A 102 -10.51 -15.99 -10.44
C ILE A 102 -10.42 -17.32 -11.22
N HIS A 103 -9.61 -18.26 -10.75
CA HIS A 103 -9.52 -19.58 -11.37
C HIS A 103 -10.84 -20.36 -11.28
N LEU A 104 -11.48 -20.40 -10.12
CA LEU A 104 -12.76 -21.07 -9.93
C LEU A 104 -13.83 -20.46 -10.86
N GLN A 105 -13.94 -19.13 -10.92
CA GLN A 105 -14.89 -18.44 -11.81
C GLN A 105 -14.74 -18.82 -13.28
N ARG A 106 -13.49 -18.97 -13.74
CA ARG A 106 -13.18 -19.17 -15.16
C ARG A 106 -13.16 -20.64 -15.58
N MET A 107 -12.71 -21.52 -14.68
CA MET A 107 -12.44 -22.92 -15.00
C MET A 107 -13.44 -23.89 -14.34
N HIS A 108 -14.08 -23.45 -13.26
CA HIS A 108 -15.08 -24.22 -12.51
C HIS A 108 -16.32 -23.35 -12.21
N PRO A 109 -17.05 -22.87 -13.24
CA PRO A 109 -18.19 -21.97 -13.04
C PRO A 109 -19.18 -22.53 -12.02
N GLY A 110 -19.49 -21.76 -10.97
CA GLY A 110 -20.38 -22.16 -9.88
C GLY A 110 -19.70 -22.76 -8.64
N ALA A 111 -18.39 -23.07 -8.71
CA ALA A 111 -17.62 -23.61 -7.60
C ALA A 111 -17.29 -22.62 -6.47
N ASP A 112 -17.47 -21.32 -6.71
CA ASP A 112 -17.23 -20.25 -5.74
C ASP A 112 -18.32 -20.11 -4.66
N SER A 113 -19.40 -20.88 -4.77
CA SER A 113 -20.69 -20.63 -4.10
C SER A 113 -20.95 -21.48 -2.85
N ALA A 114 -19.92 -22.07 -2.25
CA ALA A 114 -20.03 -22.91 -1.06
C ALA A 114 -19.38 -22.27 0.17
#